data_AF-A0A0M8VC03-F1
#
_entry.id   AF-A0A0M8VC03-F1
#
_cell.length_a   1.000
_cell.length_b   1.000
_cell.length_c   1.000
_cell.angle_alpha   90.00
_cell.angle_beta   90.00
_cell.angle_gamma   90.00
#
_symmetry.space_group_name_H-M   'P 1'
#
loop_
_entity.id
_entity.type
_entity.pdbx_description
1 polymer ?
#
loop_
_entity_poly.entity_id
_entity_poly.type
_entity_poly.pdbx_seq_one_letter_code
_entity_poly.pdbx_strand_id
1 'polypeptide(L)'
;MLEFYMPKAVDWEVARQGVAKQEQAQSPYARPQKTRSLGSEQNQLDAVINLAVTQADVAGLLRDRELFTTLSDPMIIQYVETLEDDGSGAPLPGSDYRNAISSRVYGIRNRIVHMKEGGGPKGAPLLALHSREARDLAADLRLVRYLAEKAMEHWATALP
;
A
#
# COMPACT_ATOMS: atom_id res chain seq x y z
N MET A 1 11.44 -2.60 -3.05
CA MET A 1 11.32 -4.05 -2.76
C MET A 1 9.94 -4.58 -3.13
N LEU A 2 8.82 -3.99 -2.68
CA LEU A 2 7.48 -4.45 -3.09
C LEU A 2 7.28 -4.47 -4.62
N GLU A 3 7.82 -3.46 -5.33
CA GLU A 3 7.81 -3.40 -6.80
C GLU A 3 8.47 -4.62 -7.49
N PHE A 4 9.49 -5.22 -6.87
CA PHE A 4 10.14 -6.42 -7.41
C PHE A 4 9.15 -7.60 -7.53
N TYR A 5 8.14 -7.65 -6.67
CA TYR A 5 7.13 -8.69 -6.65
C TYR A 5 5.88 -8.36 -7.48
N MET A 6 5.74 -7.13 -8.00
CA MET A 6 4.58 -6.72 -8.80
C MET A 6 4.37 -7.62 -10.03
N PRO A 7 5.39 -7.94 -10.86
CA PRO A 7 5.19 -8.83 -12.00
C PRO A 7 4.67 -10.21 -11.58
N LYS A 8 5.19 -10.79 -10.49
CA LYS A 8 4.74 -12.09 -9.97
C LYS A 8 3.29 -12.06 -9.50
N ALA A 9 2.89 -10.99 -8.80
CA ALA A 9 1.52 -10.80 -8.35
C ALA A 9 0.55 -10.62 -9.52
N VAL A 10 0.96 -9.85 -10.55
CA VAL A 10 0.19 -9.67 -11.78
C VAL A 10 0.02 -10.99 -12.53
N ASP A 11 1.10 -11.74 -12.73
CA ASP A 11 1.05 -13.04 -13.40
C ASP A 11 0.11 -14.01 -12.69
N TRP A 12 0.13 -14.01 -11.35
CA TRP A 12 -0.78 -14.82 -10.55
C TRP A 12 -2.25 -14.43 -10.78
N GLU A 13 -2.58 -13.13 -10.78
CA GLU A 13 -3.96 -12.66 -11.02
C GLU A 13 -4.42 -12.90 -12.46
N VAL A 14 -3.54 -12.68 -13.44
CA VAL A 14 -3.79 -12.97 -14.85
C VAL A 14 -4.12 -14.45 -15.05
N ALA A 15 -3.30 -15.35 -14.47
CA ALA A 15 -3.52 -16.79 -14.52
C ALA A 15 -4.83 -17.20 -13.83
N ARG A 16 -5.12 -16.64 -12.65
CA ARG A 16 -6.35 -16.90 -11.91
C ARG A 16 -7.62 -16.49 -12.67
N GLN A 17 -7.54 -15.40 -13.44
CA GLN A 17 -8.65 -14.88 -14.24
C GLN A 17 -8.75 -15.53 -15.63
N GLY A 18 -7.77 -16.34 -16.03
CA GLY A 18 -7.76 -17.01 -17.33
C GLY A 18 -7.63 -16.07 -18.53
N VAL A 19 -7.03 -14.89 -18.34
CA VAL A 19 -6.83 -13.89 -19.40
C VAL A 19 -5.40 -13.92 -19.93
N ALA A 20 -5.19 -13.44 -21.16
CA ALA A 20 -3.90 -13.56 -21.84
C ALA A 20 -2.94 -12.40 -21.57
N LYS A 21 -3.44 -11.26 -21.10
CA LYS A 21 -2.66 -10.03 -20.90
C LYS A 21 -3.08 -9.30 -19.62
N GLN A 22 -2.13 -8.62 -18.98
CA GLN A 22 -2.36 -7.86 -17.75
C GLN A 22 -3.43 -6.76 -17.91
N GLU A 23 -3.54 -6.13 -19.08
CA GLU A 23 -4.47 -5.02 -19.30
C GLU A 23 -5.93 -5.52 -19.29
N GLN A 24 -6.12 -6.81 -19.57
CA GLN A 24 -7.40 -7.52 -19.57
C GLN A 24 -7.76 -8.03 -18.17
N ALA A 25 -6.76 -8.22 -17.29
CA ALA A 25 -6.99 -8.63 -15.92
C ALA A 25 -7.51 -7.47 -15.08
N GLN A 26 -8.55 -7.74 -14.31
CA GLN A 26 -9.12 -6.78 -13.38
C GLN A 26 -8.50 -7.00 -12.00
N SER A 27 -8.05 -5.92 -11.36
CA SER A 27 -7.72 -5.93 -9.94
C SER A 27 -8.97 -6.32 -9.15
N PRO A 28 -8.96 -7.45 -8.42
CA PRO A 28 -10.05 -7.79 -7.52
C PRO A 28 -10.09 -6.83 -6.30
N TYR A 29 -9.03 -6.05 -6.11
CA TYR A 29 -8.83 -5.07 -5.05
C TYR A 29 -9.19 -3.65 -5.48
N ALA A 30 -9.85 -3.52 -6.64
CA ALA A 30 -10.11 -2.24 -7.26
C ALA A 30 -10.95 -1.29 -6.38
N ARG A 31 -10.54 -0.04 -6.43
CA ARG A 31 -11.14 1.07 -5.68
C ARG A 31 -12.31 1.68 -6.46
N PRO A 32 -13.13 2.55 -5.83
CA PRO A 32 -14.22 3.24 -6.52
C PRO A 32 -13.77 4.12 -7.71
N GLN A 33 -12.48 4.49 -7.80
CA GLN A 33 -11.98 5.35 -8.87
C GLN A 33 -11.61 4.59 -10.17
N LYS A 34 -12.48 4.81 -11.17
CA LYS A 34 -12.41 4.71 -12.65
C LYS A 34 -11.63 3.59 -13.39
N THR A 35 -10.55 2.98 -12.89
CA THR A 35 -9.84 1.92 -13.64
C THR A 35 -9.46 0.73 -12.78
N ARG A 36 -10.10 -0.41 -13.05
CA ARG A 36 -9.80 -1.70 -12.41
C ARG A 36 -8.64 -2.46 -13.06
N SER A 37 -7.97 -1.92 -14.08
CA SER A 37 -6.95 -2.67 -14.81
C SER A 37 -5.70 -2.90 -13.94
N LEU A 38 -5.13 -4.10 -13.96
CA LEU A 38 -3.80 -4.38 -13.39
C LEU A 38 -2.66 -3.70 -14.17
N GLY A 39 -2.96 -2.95 -15.23
CA GLY A 39 -1.99 -2.08 -15.88
C GLY A 39 -1.54 -0.86 -15.06
N SER A 40 -2.23 -0.51 -13.96
CA SER A 40 -1.80 0.58 -13.06
C SER A 40 -0.88 0.08 -11.95
N GLU A 41 0.22 0.79 -11.71
CA GLU A 41 1.17 0.49 -10.63
C GLU A 41 0.50 0.36 -9.26
N GLN A 42 -0.52 1.18 -8.98
CA GLN A 42 -1.24 1.11 -7.70
C GLN A 42 -2.02 -0.20 -7.55
N ASN A 43 -2.68 -0.66 -8.61
CA ASN A 43 -3.41 -1.92 -8.60
C ASN A 43 -2.45 -3.13 -8.51
N GLN A 44 -1.24 -3.00 -9.06
CA GLN A 44 -0.17 -3.99 -8.90
C GLN A 44 0.34 -4.03 -7.45
N LEU A 45 0.49 -2.88 -6.80
CA LEU A 45 0.83 -2.78 -5.38
C LEU A 45 -0.25 -3.42 -4.50
N ASP A 46 -1.53 -3.12 -4.79
CA ASP A 46 -2.67 -3.74 -4.11
C ASP A 46 -2.59 -5.28 -4.22
N ALA A 47 -2.28 -5.83 -5.41
CA ALA A 47 -2.13 -7.26 -5.61
C ALA A 47 -0.97 -7.87 -4.79
N VAL A 48 0.20 -7.21 -4.76
CA VAL A 48 1.34 -7.66 -3.94
C VAL A 48 0.95 -7.74 -2.46
N ILE A 49 0.36 -6.66 -1.91
CA ILE A 49 0.01 -6.59 -0.49
C ILE A 49 -1.08 -7.61 -0.15
N ASN A 50 -2.10 -7.77 -0.99
CA ASN A 50 -3.21 -8.68 -0.70
C ASN A 50 -2.83 -10.16 -0.81
N LEU A 51 -1.85 -10.51 -1.66
CA LEU A 51 -1.32 -11.88 -1.74
C LEU A 51 -0.37 -12.19 -0.58
N ALA A 52 0.50 -11.23 -0.23
CA ALA A 52 1.54 -11.45 0.78
C ALA A 52 1.05 -11.29 2.23
N VAL A 53 -0.04 -10.54 2.45
CA VAL A 53 -0.45 -10.12 3.79
C VAL A 53 -1.94 -10.41 4.01
N THR A 54 -2.25 -11.09 5.11
CA THR A 54 -3.63 -11.31 5.53
C THR A 54 -4.18 -10.11 6.31
N GLN A 55 -5.50 -10.00 6.42
CA GLN A 55 -6.13 -9.00 7.31
C GLN A 55 -5.67 -9.18 8.76
N ALA A 56 -5.48 -10.42 9.22
CA ALA A 56 -5.02 -10.70 10.58
C ALA A 56 -3.58 -10.22 10.83
N ASP A 57 -2.69 -10.36 9.84
CA ASP A 57 -1.32 -9.85 9.91
C ASP A 57 -1.30 -8.33 10.07
N VAL A 58 -2.12 -7.62 9.28
CA VAL A 58 -2.25 -6.17 9.40
C VAL A 58 -2.85 -5.78 10.74
N ALA A 59 -3.93 -6.44 11.17
CA ALA A 59 -4.53 -6.19 12.46
C ALA A 59 -3.54 -6.42 13.62
N GLY A 60 -2.66 -7.42 13.50
CA GLY A 60 -1.58 -7.67 14.47
C GLY A 60 -0.57 -6.54 14.54
N LEU A 61 -0.11 -6.04 13.38
CA LEU A 61 0.81 -4.89 13.29
C LEU A 61 0.20 -3.62 13.90
N LEU A 62 -1.06 -3.32 13.58
CA LEU A 62 -1.75 -2.09 14.01
C LEU A 62 -2.19 -2.10 15.49
N ARG A 63 -1.92 -3.19 16.24
CA ARG A 63 -2.04 -3.17 17.71
C ARG A 63 -0.99 -2.29 18.38
N ASP A 64 0.11 -2.00 17.69
CA ASP A 64 1.06 -1.01 18.14
C ASP A 64 0.42 0.38 18.05
N ARG A 65 0.08 0.93 19.22
CA ARG A 65 -0.64 2.21 19.32
C ARG A 65 0.16 3.37 18.77
N GLU A 66 1.47 3.41 19.00
CA GLU A 66 2.31 4.51 18.52
C GLU A 66 2.32 4.52 16.98
N LEU A 67 2.53 3.34 16.39
CA LEU A 67 2.47 3.18 14.93
C LEU A 67 1.10 3.59 14.38
N PHE A 68 0.02 3.05 14.94
CA PHE A 68 -1.33 3.30 14.42
C PHE A 68 -1.71 4.78 14.53
N THR A 69 -1.47 5.42 15.68
CA THR A 69 -1.73 6.85 15.87
C THR A 69 -1.02 7.70 14.82
N THR A 70 0.24 7.40 14.48
CA THR A 70 0.95 8.14 13.43
C THR A 70 0.36 7.91 12.03
N LEU A 71 -0.07 6.69 11.71
CA LEU A 71 -0.66 6.37 10.40
C LEU A 71 -2.09 6.91 10.23
N SER A 72 -2.78 7.20 11.33
CA SER A 72 -4.12 7.77 11.37
C SER A 72 -4.13 9.30 11.37
N ASP A 73 -3.03 9.96 11.75
CA ASP A 73 -2.98 11.42 11.83
C ASP A 73 -2.69 12.07 10.45
N PRO A 74 -3.64 12.82 9.86
CA PRO A 74 -3.46 13.48 8.56
C PRO A 74 -2.46 14.65 8.60
N MET A 75 -2.07 15.12 9.78
CA MET A 75 -1.15 16.25 9.95
C MET A 75 0.32 15.84 9.99
N ILE A 76 0.62 14.54 10.18
CA ILE A 76 2.00 14.04 10.22
C ILE A 76 2.57 13.95 8.81
N ILE A 77 1.92 13.16 7.94
CA ILE A 77 2.23 13.11 6.50
C ILE A 77 0.97 13.53 5.75
N GLN A 78 1.03 14.67 5.09
CA GLN A 78 -0.11 15.26 4.40
C GLN A 78 -0.29 14.65 3.00
N TYR A 79 -1.49 14.79 2.43
CA TYR A 79 -1.79 14.39 1.04
C TYR A 79 -1.56 12.90 0.73
N VAL A 80 -1.54 12.05 1.76
CA VAL A 80 -1.52 10.58 1.64
C VAL A 80 -2.70 10.01 2.41
N GLU A 81 -3.09 8.78 2.09
CA GLU A 81 -4.16 8.09 2.79
C GLU A 81 -3.84 7.96 4.29
N THR A 82 -4.85 8.16 5.13
CA THR A 82 -4.77 7.93 6.58
C THR A 82 -5.60 6.70 6.94
N LEU A 83 -5.19 5.99 7.99
CA LEU A 83 -5.96 4.85 8.46
C LEU A 83 -7.08 5.36 9.37
N GLU A 84 -8.33 5.09 8.97
CA GLU A 84 -9.50 5.46 9.77
C GLU A 84 -9.45 4.76 11.15
N ASP A 85 -9.76 5.49 12.22
CA ASP A 85 -9.85 4.96 13.58
C ASP A 85 -11.31 4.89 14.06
N ASP A 86 -11.54 4.30 15.24
CA ASP A 86 -12.86 4.19 15.86
C ASP A 86 -13.31 5.44 16.63
N GLY A 87 -12.63 6.58 16.45
CA GLY A 87 -12.82 7.81 17.21
C GLY A 87 -12.18 7.80 18.61
N SER A 88 -11.71 6.66 19.11
CA SER A 88 -10.92 6.56 20.34
C SER A 88 -9.41 6.51 20.09
N GLY A 89 -9.00 6.57 18.83
CA GLY A 89 -7.61 6.38 18.39
C GLY A 89 -7.19 4.92 18.26
N ALA A 90 -8.15 3.98 18.21
CA ALA A 90 -7.90 2.56 18.00
C ALA A 90 -8.36 2.10 16.60
N PRO A 91 -7.80 1.00 16.06
CA PRO A 91 -8.26 0.45 14.79
C PRO A 91 -9.73 0.06 14.84
N LEU A 92 -10.46 0.38 13.77
CA LEU A 92 -11.85 -0.03 13.56
C LEU A 92 -11.97 -1.56 13.62
N PRO A 93 -12.84 -2.09 14.50
CA PRO A 93 -13.02 -3.54 14.64
C PRO A 93 -13.45 -4.19 13.32
N GLY A 94 -12.69 -5.18 12.86
CA GLY A 94 -13.01 -5.96 11.66
C GLY A 94 -12.70 -5.25 10.34
N SER A 95 -12.14 -4.04 10.36
CA SER A 95 -11.72 -3.34 9.14
C SER A 95 -10.53 -3.99 8.47
N ASP A 96 -10.51 -3.94 7.14
CA ASP A 96 -9.38 -4.37 6.32
C ASP A 96 -8.62 -3.14 5.81
N TYR A 97 -7.46 -2.90 6.41
CA TYR A 97 -6.63 -1.73 6.10
C TYR A 97 -5.69 -1.95 4.92
N ARG A 98 -5.65 -3.12 4.27
CA ARG A 98 -4.67 -3.42 3.20
C ARG A 98 -4.74 -2.42 2.04
N ASN A 99 -5.96 -2.07 1.62
CA ASN A 99 -6.15 -1.08 0.55
C ASN A 99 -5.74 0.33 1.01
N ALA A 100 -6.09 0.74 2.23
CA ALA A 100 -5.70 2.04 2.77
C ALA A 100 -4.16 2.15 2.92
N ILE A 101 -3.52 1.11 3.42
CA ILE A 101 -2.06 0.98 3.51
C ILE A 101 -1.41 1.10 2.12
N SER A 102 -1.91 0.36 1.13
CA SER A 102 -1.40 0.45 -0.24
C SER A 102 -1.54 1.87 -0.81
N SER A 103 -2.67 2.52 -0.55
CA SER A 103 -2.92 3.93 -0.92
C SER A 103 -1.86 4.85 -0.37
N ARG A 104 -1.58 4.70 0.94
CA ARG A 104 -0.63 5.50 1.66
C ARG A 104 0.78 5.31 1.11
N VAL A 105 1.22 4.06 0.96
CA VAL A 105 2.54 3.71 0.40
C VAL A 105 2.71 4.28 -1.01
N TYR A 106 1.71 4.11 -1.87
CA TYR A 106 1.73 4.66 -3.23
C TYR A 106 1.76 6.20 -3.23
N GLY A 107 0.98 6.84 -2.34
CA GLY A 107 0.97 8.29 -2.16
C GLY A 107 2.33 8.84 -1.73
N ILE A 108 2.98 8.21 -0.75
CA ILE A 108 4.32 8.57 -0.28
C ILE A 108 5.33 8.43 -1.42
N ARG A 109 5.33 7.30 -2.14
CA ARG A 109 6.19 7.10 -3.32
C ARG A 109 6.04 8.24 -4.31
N ASN A 110 4.81 8.58 -4.70
CA ASN A 110 4.54 9.64 -5.67
C ASN A 110 5.01 11.02 -5.19
N ARG A 111 4.95 11.28 -3.88
CA ARG A 111 5.50 12.51 -3.29
C ARG A 111 7.03 12.53 -3.22
N ILE A 112 7.70 11.39 -3.30
CA ILE A 112 9.17 11.29 -3.36
C ILE A 112 9.67 11.37 -4.81
N VAL A 113 9.14 10.55 -5.72
CA VAL A 113 9.67 10.42 -7.10
C VAL A 113 8.98 11.34 -8.13
N HIS A 114 7.99 12.14 -7.72
CA HIS A 114 7.17 12.99 -8.59
C HIS A 114 6.49 12.27 -9.76
N MET A 115 6.16 10.98 -9.62
CA MET A 115 5.37 10.26 -10.60
C MET A 115 3.89 10.36 -10.26
N LYS A 116 3.05 10.56 -11.28
CA LYS A 116 1.59 10.48 -11.16
C LYS A 116 1.06 9.65 -12.32
N GLU A 117 0.66 8.42 -12.07
CA GLU A 117 -0.39 7.81 -12.89
C GLU A 117 -1.72 8.52 -12.59
N GLY A 118 -2.48 8.90 -13.61
CA GLY A 118 -3.88 9.33 -13.46
C GLY A 118 -4.11 10.75 -12.91
N GLY A 119 -3.08 11.57 -12.72
CA GLY A 119 -3.26 13.00 -12.41
C GLY A 119 -3.78 13.28 -11.00
N GLY A 120 -3.19 12.64 -9.98
CA GLY A 120 -3.46 12.92 -8.56
C GLY A 120 -3.46 14.43 -8.22
N PRO A 121 -4.01 14.84 -7.07
CA PRO A 121 -4.38 16.24 -6.78
C PRO A 121 -3.32 17.23 -7.26
N LYS A 122 -3.69 18.10 -8.21
CA LYS A 122 -2.79 19.13 -8.74
C LYS A 122 -2.22 19.89 -7.54
N GLY A 123 -0.89 19.94 -7.43
CA GLY A 123 -0.21 20.72 -6.39
C GLY A 123 0.13 20.00 -5.08
N ALA A 124 -0.03 18.68 -4.95
CA ALA A 124 0.55 17.97 -3.79
C ALA A 124 2.08 18.18 -3.75
N PRO A 125 2.62 18.77 -2.67
CA PRO A 125 4.03 19.12 -2.58
C PRO A 125 4.89 17.86 -2.47
N LEU A 126 6.09 17.94 -3.07
CA LEU A 126 7.12 16.92 -2.89
C LEU A 126 7.50 16.79 -1.42
N LEU A 127 7.83 15.56 -1.03
CA LEU A 127 8.35 15.27 0.29
C LEU A 127 9.83 15.67 0.34
N ALA A 128 10.10 16.94 0.64
CA ALA A 128 11.46 17.46 0.66
C ALA A 128 12.27 16.82 1.80
N LEU A 129 13.55 16.49 1.53
CA LEU A 129 14.44 15.75 2.45
C LEU A 129 14.58 16.37 3.85
N HIS A 130 14.45 17.70 3.97
CA HIS A 130 14.56 18.42 5.25
C HIS A 130 13.23 18.95 5.78
N SER A 131 12.11 18.52 5.19
CA SER A 131 10.78 18.87 5.68
C SER A 131 10.52 18.26 7.06
N ARG A 132 9.51 18.78 7.77
CA ARG A 132 9.00 18.15 8.98
C ARG A 132 8.50 16.73 8.67
N GLU A 133 7.67 16.60 7.64
CA GLU A 133 7.10 15.31 7.23
C GLU A 133 8.18 14.25 6.94
N ALA A 134 9.29 14.61 6.29
CA ALA A 134 10.38 13.66 6.02
C ALA A 134 11.04 13.11 7.30
N ARG A 135 11.05 13.88 8.40
CA ARG A 135 11.55 13.42 9.71
C ARG A 135 10.59 12.47 10.40
N ASP A 136 9.31 12.56 10.07
CA ASP A 136 8.23 11.78 10.69
C ASP A 136 7.88 10.51 9.89
N LEU A 137 8.65 10.18 8.83
CA LEU A 137 8.48 8.96 8.01
C LEU A 137 8.76 7.64 8.74
N ALA A 138 9.21 7.67 10.00
CA ALA A 138 9.64 6.47 10.72
C ALA A 138 8.53 5.40 10.79
N ALA A 139 7.28 5.80 11.04
CA ALA A 139 6.12 4.91 11.05
C ALA A 139 5.88 4.25 9.69
N ASP A 140 5.92 5.04 8.61
CA ASP A 140 5.75 4.57 7.24
C ASP A 140 6.88 3.65 6.78
N LEU A 141 8.13 3.94 7.16
CA LEU A 141 9.27 3.08 6.87
C LEU A 141 9.15 1.73 7.59
N ARG A 142 8.67 1.74 8.85
CA ARG A 142 8.40 0.50 9.61
C ARG A 142 7.29 -0.31 8.95
N LEU A 143 6.21 0.34 8.51
CA LEU A 143 5.12 -0.30 7.77
C LEU A 143 5.64 -0.92 6.47
N VAL A 144 6.36 -0.16 5.64
CA VAL A 144 6.93 -0.65 4.38
C VAL A 144 7.87 -1.83 4.63
N ARG A 145 8.74 -1.76 5.63
CA ARG A 145 9.63 -2.86 6.00
C ARG A 145 8.85 -4.13 6.33
N TYR A 146 7.80 -4.03 7.15
CA TYR A 146 6.95 -5.17 7.50
C TYR A 146 6.28 -5.80 6.26
N LEU A 147 5.67 -4.97 5.40
CA LEU A 147 5.04 -5.45 4.16
C LEU A 147 6.06 -6.16 3.26
N ALA A 148 7.29 -5.63 3.24
CA ALA A 148 8.36 -6.13 2.40
C ALA A 148 8.90 -7.47 2.94
N GLU A 149 9.03 -7.63 4.26
CA GLU A 149 9.30 -8.90 4.92
C GLU A 149 8.22 -9.94 4.59
N LYS A 150 6.94 -9.58 4.67
CA LYS A 150 5.83 -10.47 4.30
C LYS A 150 5.83 -10.86 2.82
N ALA A 151 6.14 -9.93 1.93
CA ALA A 151 6.31 -10.24 0.52
C ALA A 151 7.46 -11.24 0.30
N MET A 152 8.61 -11.02 0.94
CA MET A 152 9.73 -11.96 0.86
C MET A 152 9.33 -13.35 1.37
N GLU A 153 8.65 -13.45 2.51
CA GLU A 153 8.15 -14.72 3.07
C GLU A 153 7.20 -15.44 2.10
N HIS A 154 6.25 -14.72 1.50
CA HIS A 154 5.25 -15.30 0.60
C HIS A 154 5.88 -15.90 -0.67
N TRP A 155 6.85 -15.19 -1.27
CA TRP A 155 7.53 -15.64 -2.49
C TRP A 155 8.88 -16.32 -2.23
N ALA A 156 9.19 -16.67 -0.97
CA ALA A 156 10.36 -17.45 -0.64
C ALA A 156 10.19 -18.88 -1.17
N THR A 157 11.05 -19.28 -2.10
CA THR A 157 11.20 -20.69 -2.48
C THR A 157 12.11 -21.39 -1.48
N ALA A 158 11.74 -22.59 -1.04
CA ALA A 158 12.66 -23.44 -0.28
C ALA A 158 13.98 -23.60 -1.07
N LEU A 159 15.10 -23.41 -0.39
CA LEU A 159 16.40 -23.73 -0.98
C LEU A 159 16.46 -25.24 -1.23
N PRO A 160 16.96 -25.68 -2.40
CA PRO A 160 17.02 -27.10 -2.76
C PRO A 160 17.92 -27.92 -1.83
#